data_AF-A0A7J2XA93-F1
#
_entry.id   AF-A0A7J2XA93-F1
#
_cell.length_a   1.000
_cell.length_b   1.000
_cell.length_c   1.000
_cell.angle_alpha   90.00
_cell.angle_beta   90.00
_cell.angle_gamma   90.00
#
_symmetry.space_group_name_H-M   'P 1'
#
loop_
_entity.id
_entity.type
_entity.pdbx_description
1 polymer ?
#
loop_
_entity_poly.entity_id
_entity_poly.type
_entity_poly.pdbx_seq_one_letter_code
_entity_poly.pdbx_strand_id
1 'polypeptide(L)'
;MRRILVSLVLILPVCMVLAESRGIAPEYNFSFSIPSKTKYAISGELSLYGKLTAKTISKEMLPIDALRLVRSTNPDLSPSIDYILDSDLSAIMLKSATGSVENLDEIYLLSLSDNSISRFEDSFLFLNDLSLFVTGVDVYATIGDTLSFGIVSLGEMDVSSERYMAMFVVSDDDLTLNIKNSPVYVMMPIVGDTPTGKAYIVDRNGKEVWENSKGDWLILIRNDMPRIRIPSSLKLILFDDLESFHLEVSRSKSAPSKTLLSNLSSYASLMEESSMEIPDILEKYISVIMDVLNGAYLSVGSNGTIVIDLKEYEFSRFCLLRFSRATFDFKGDKGECMIEGRGRSTLILLGDRIYQDVSTTNIGGIPIPTQSLALWLLAIAIFIIFSLVLKEGEKGKVFGKLPLDIDDRTRRIVGRVFLATHLIFAILTILLFDNAFDEIFGLSFINYLGTNPFISLVIICSELVFISICFLMFGLPTRILVNSIVSFVGFGKEGRNVGKSLALVAVWLLSFPYITFLSNAFLGLAKDIIMGMLP
;
A
#
# COMPACT_ATOMS: atom_id res chain seq x y z
N MET A 1 38.23 25.70 -30.66
CA MET A 1 38.25 25.28 -29.23
C MET A 1 37.20 25.95 -28.35
N ARG A 2 37.01 27.28 -28.38
CA ARG A 2 36.02 28.00 -27.54
C ARG A 2 34.55 27.55 -27.73
N ARG A 3 34.16 27.17 -28.96
CA ARG A 3 32.83 26.59 -29.26
C ARG A 3 32.70 25.13 -28.79
N ILE A 4 33.77 24.35 -28.82
CA ILE A 4 33.75 22.92 -28.44
C ILE A 4 33.62 22.76 -26.93
N LEU A 5 34.26 23.62 -26.12
CA LEU A 5 34.13 23.58 -24.65
C LEU A 5 32.75 24.04 -24.18
N VAL A 6 32.18 25.07 -24.83
CA VAL A 6 30.82 25.54 -24.56
C VAL A 6 29.79 24.51 -25.01
N SER A 7 30.01 23.85 -26.15
CA SER A 7 29.22 22.69 -26.56
C SER A 7 29.36 21.53 -25.58
N LEU A 8 30.54 21.22 -25.03
CA LEU A 8 30.69 20.14 -24.05
C LEU A 8 29.97 20.43 -22.72
N VAL A 9 29.99 21.70 -22.27
CA VAL A 9 29.32 22.17 -21.05
C VAL A 9 27.80 22.28 -21.23
N LEU A 10 27.30 22.43 -22.46
CA LEU A 10 25.87 22.40 -22.79
C LEU A 10 25.36 20.99 -23.16
N ILE A 11 26.23 20.14 -23.72
CA ILE A 11 25.92 18.75 -24.09
C ILE A 11 25.94 17.85 -22.86
N LEU A 12 26.77 18.09 -21.84
CA LEU A 12 26.73 17.28 -20.61
C LEU A 12 25.36 17.34 -19.89
N PRO A 13 24.76 18.52 -19.64
CA PRO A 13 23.41 18.60 -19.06
C PRO A 13 22.34 17.98 -19.95
N VAL A 14 22.42 18.17 -21.28
CA VAL A 14 21.43 17.64 -22.23
C VAL A 14 21.56 16.12 -22.39
N CYS A 15 22.78 15.58 -22.41
CA CYS A 15 23.03 14.13 -22.40
C CYS A 15 22.75 13.51 -21.03
N MET A 16 22.82 14.26 -19.92
CA MET A 16 22.44 13.79 -18.58
C MET A 16 20.93 13.85 -18.33
N VAL A 17 20.19 14.74 -19.00
CA VAL A 17 18.72 14.73 -19.05
C VAL A 17 18.19 13.62 -19.97
N LEU A 18 19.00 13.17 -20.94
CA LEU A 18 18.67 12.07 -21.87
C LEU A 18 19.19 10.69 -21.42
N ALA A 19 20.09 10.63 -20.43
CA ALA A 19 20.58 9.39 -19.84
C ALA A 19 19.56 8.84 -18.85
N GLU A 20 18.53 8.24 -19.43
CA GLU A 20 17.50 7.42 -18.83
C GLU A 20 16.56 8.13 -17.85
N SER A 21 15.38 8.41 -18.39
CA SER A 21 14.07 8.44 -17.72
C SER A 21 13.75 7.13 -16.97
N ARG A 22 14.68 6.61 -16.15
CA ARG A 22 14.30 5.75 -15.02
C ARG A 22 13.51 6.66 -14.08
N GLY A 23 12.42 6.14 -13.52
CA GLY A 23 11.66 6.85 -12.50
C GLY A 23 12.58 7.46 -11.44
N ILE A 24 12.12 8.54 -10.81
CA ILE A 24 12.87 9.22 -9.75
C ILE A 24 13.21 8.22 -8.63
N ALA A 25 12.44 7.14 -8.48
CA ALA A 25 12.76 5.97 -7.67
C ALA A 25 13.18 4.72 -8.48
N PRO A 26 14.06 3.86 -7.93
CA PRO A 26 14.30 2.53 -8.49
C PRO A 26 13.04 1.66 -8.33
N GLU A 27 12.68 0.93 -9.38
CA GLU A 27 11.64 -0.10 -9.36
C GLU A 27 12.26 -1.48 -9.53
N TYR A 28 11.87 -2.43 -8.68
CA TYR A 28 12.33 -3.81 -8.73
C TYR A 28 11.15 -4.74 -9.03
N ASN A 29 11.34 -5.70 -9.93
CA ASN A 29 10.31 -6.69 -10.16
C ASN A 29 10.29 -7.66 -8.97
N PHE A 30 9.12 -7.90 -8.41
CA PHE A 30 8.94 -8.86 -7.34
C PHE A 30 7.92 -9.93 -7.72
N SER A 31 8.15 -11.13 -7.20
CA SER A 31 7.14 -12.16 -7.14
C SER A 31 7.34 -13.03 -5.91
N PHE A 32 6.27 -13.44 -5.24
CA PHE A 32 6.34 -14.40 -4.14
C PHE A 32 5.13 -15.33 -4.16
N SER A 33 5.27 -16.45 -3.46
CA SER A 33 4.18 -17.36 -3.18
C SER A 33 4.29 -17.78 -1.71
N ILE A 34 3.29 -17.43 -0.92
CA ILE A 34 3.26 -17.74 0.51
C ILE A 34 1.92 -18.34 0.93
N PRO A 35 1.87 -19.15 2.00
CA PRO A 35 0.62 -19.64 2.58
C PRO A 35 -0.21 -18.51 3.21
N SER A 36 -1.53 -18.60 3.11
CA SER A 36 -2.54 -17.65 3.64
C SER A 36 -2.61 -17.60 5.16
N LYS A 37 -2.08 -18.61 5.87
CA LYS A 37 -1.93 -18.58 7.33
C LYS A 37 -1.04 -17.43 7.80
N THR A 38 -0.27 -16.84 6.89
CA THR A 38 0.46 -15.60 7.10
C THR A 38 -0.52 -14.47 7.43
N LYS A 39 -0.30 -13.73 8.51
CA LYS A 39 -1.04 -12.48 8.73
C LYS A 39 -0.52 -11.43 7.76
N TYR A 40 -1.38 -10.94 6.86
CA TYR A 40 -1.03 -9.90 5.90
C TYR A 40 -2.15 -8.89 5.73
N ALA A 41 -1.80 -7.73 5.17
CA ALA A 41 -2.74 -6.71 4.74
C ALA A 41 -2.25 -6.12 3.41
N ILE A 42 -3.19 -5.87 2.50
CA ILE A 42 -2.93 -5.20 1.23
C ILE A 42 -3.76 -3.93 1.20
N SER A 43 -3.13 -2.80 0.90
CA SER A 43 -3.77 -1.49 0.99
C SER A 43 -3.48 -0.59 -0.20
N GLY A 44 -4.47 0.19 -0.60
CA GLY A 44 -4.42 1.09 -1.76
C GLY A 44 -5.78 1.22 -2.42
N GLU A 45 -5.80 1.57 -3.69
CA GLU A 45 -6.97 1.40 -4.56
C GLU A 45 -7.05 -0.08 -4.94
N LEU A 46 -8.18 -0.72 -4.66
CA LEU A 46 -8.35 -2.17 -4.76
C LEU A 46 -9.42 -2.51 -5.79
N SER A 47 -9.09 -3.28 -6.81
CA SER A 47 -10.06 -3.90 -7.72
C SER A 47 -10.17 -5.38 -7.43
N LEU A 48 -11.32 -5.78 -6.90
CA LEU A 48 -11.61 -7.13 -6.41
C LEU A 48 -12.46 -7.89 -7.43
N TYR A 49 -11.98 -9.04 -7.88
CA TYR A 49 -12.71 -9.90 -8.81
C TYR A 49 -12.61 -11.35 -8.38
N GLY A 50 -13.73 -12.06 -8.32
CA GLY A 50 -13.69 -13.51 -8.13
C GLY A 50 -14.97 -14.11 -7.58
N LYS A 51 -14.90 -15.41 -7.32
CA LYS A 51 -15.99 -16.23 -6.81
C LYS A 51 -15.64 -16.77 -5.41
N LEU A 52 -16.54 -16.54 -4.46
CA LEU A 52 -16.48 -17.09 -3.11
C LEU A 52 -17.48 -18.24 -3.02
N THR A 53 -17.01 -19.45 -2.77
CA THR A 53 -17.89 -20.62 -2.62
C THR A 53 -18.44 -20.66 -1.19
N ALA A 54 -19.75 -20.88 -1.07
CA ALA A 54 -20.40 -21.00 0.22
C ALA A 54 -20.00 -22.31 0.90
N LYS A 55 -19.98 -22.31 2.24
CA LYS A 55 -19.67 -23.51 3.01
C LYS A 55 -20.89 -24.39 3.16
N THR A 56 -20.70 -25.70 2.99
CA THR A 56 -21.77 -26.68 3.25
C THR A 56 -22.14 -26.67 4.73
N ILE A 57 -23.44 -26.58 5.03
CA ILE A 57 -23.96 -26.47 6.39
C ILE A 57 -24.91 -27.61 6.72
N SER A 58 -25.03 -27.94 8.01
CA SER A 58 -26.06 -28.87 8.48
C SER A 58 -27.45 -28.24 8.39
N LYS A 59 -28.43 -29.02 7.95
CA LYS A 59 -29.84 -28.61 7.96
C LYS A 59 -30.35 -28.27 9.35
N GLU A 60 -29.70 -28.79 10.40
CA GLU A 60 -30.02 -28.48 11.80
C GLU A 60 -29.79 -27.00 12.17
N MET A 61 -29.00 -26.26 11.37
CA MET A 61 -28.86 -24.80 11.53
C MET A 61 -30.12 -24.03 11.10
N LEU A 62 -31.02 -24.65 10.32
CA LEU A 62 -32.30 -24.05 9.94
C LEU A 62 -33.39 -24.40 10.95
N PRO A 63 -34.37 -23.51 11.18
CA PRO A 63 -35.57 -23.82 11.94
C PRO A 63 -36.51 -24.72 11.11
N ILE A 64 -36.15 -26.01 10.95
CA ILE A 64 -36.83 -26.98 10.08
C ILE A 64 -38.33 -27.08 10.40
N ASP A 65 -38.71 -27.04 11.68
CA ASP A 65 -40.11 -27.15 12.10
C ASP A 65 -40.94 -25.95 11.64
N ALA A 66 -40.36 -24.74 11.69
CA ALA A 66 -41.01 -23.54 11.16
C ALA A 66 -41.21 -23.66 9.63
N LEU A 67 -40.17 -24.11 8.90
CA LEU A 67 -40.26 -24.34 7.45
C LEU A 67 -41.33 -25.40 7.10
N ARG A 68 -41.40 -26.51 7.84
CA ARG A 68 -42.43 -27.55 7.65
C ARG A 68 -43.84 -27.04 7.92
N LEU A 69 -44.01 -26.18 8.93
CA LEU A 69 -45.29 -25.56 9.21
C LEU A 69 -45.71 -24.65 8.06
N VAL A 70 -44.80 -23.81 7.56
CA VAL A 70 -45.07 -22.92 6.41
C VAL A 70 -45.43 -23.71 5.16
N ARG A 71 -44.74 -24.82 4.90
CA ARG A 71 -45.10 -25.75 3.83
C ARG A 71 -46.56 -26.22 3.95
N SER A 72 -46.98 -26.63 5.15
CA SER A 72 -48.34 -27.15 5.35
C SER A 72 -49.45 -26.10 5.23
N THR A 73 -49.14 -24.84 5.53
CA THR A 73 -50.12 -23.73 5.54
C THR A 73 -50.12 -22.91 4.25
N ASN A 74 -49.07 -23.01 3.43
CA ASN A 74 -48.91 -22.26 2.18
C ASN A 74 -48.50 -23.21 1.03
N PRO A 75 -49.48 -23.78 0.30
CA PRO A 75 -49.23 -24.72 -0.79
C PRO A 75 -48.29 -24.13 -1.87
N ASP A 76 -48.43 -22.83 -2.14
CA ASP A 76 -47.63 -22.13 -3.16
C ASP A 76 -46.14 -22.07 -2.81
N LEU A 77 -45.79 -22.14 -1.53
CA LEU A 77 -44.41 -22.17 -1.02
C LEU A 77 -43.82 -23.58 -0.94
N SER A 78 -44.67 -24.61 -0.98
CA SER A 78 -44.26 -26.00 -0.77
C SER A 78 -43.11 -26.45 -1.69
N PRO A 79 -43.14 -26.18 -3.01
CA PRO A 79 -42.06 -26.61 -3.90
C PRO A 79 -40.69 -25.99 -3.54
N SER A 80 -40.69 -24.73 -3.09
CA SER A 80 -39.46 -24.04 -2.69
C SER A 80 -38.91 -24.56 -1.37
N ILE A 81 -39.80 -24.85 -0.41
CA ILE A 81 -39.42 -25.38 0.88
C ILE A 81 -38.96 -26.83 0.76
N ASP A 82 -39.65 -27.66 -0.02
CA ASP A 82 -39.23 -29.03 -0.29
C ASP A 82 -37.86 -29.06 -0.97
N TYR A 83 -37.60 -28.16 -1.93
CA TYR A 83 -36.29 -28.03 -2.55
C TYR A 83 -35.17 -27.73 -1.52
N ILE A 84 -35.39 -26.81 -0.58
CA ILE A 84 -34.42 -26.51 0.50
C ILE A 84 -34.26 -27.70 1.45
N LEU A 85 -35.36 -28.35 1.83
CA LEU A 85 -35.35 -29.46 2.79
C LEU A 85 -34.74 -30.75 2.22
N ASP A 86 -34.81 -30.97 0.92
CA ASP A 86 -34.33 -32.18 0.25
C ASP A 86 -32.89 -32.06 -0.27
N SER A 87 -32.39 -30.83 -0.49
CA SER A 87 -31.06 -30.58 -1.06
C SER A 87 -29.96 -30.39 -0.01
N ASP A 88 -28.69 -30.53 -0.40
CA ASP A 88 -27.57 -30.12 0.44
C ASP A 88 -27.44 -28.59 0.39
N LEU A 89 -27.27 -27.99 1.58
CA LEU A 89 -27.30 -26.54 1.74
C LEU A 89 -25.91 -26.00 1.98
N SER A 90 -25.71 -24.79 1.50
CA SER A 90 -24.48 -24.03 1.70
C SER A 90 -24.80 -22.60 2.12
N ALA A 91 -23.88 -21.96 2.83
CA ALA A 91 -24.06 -20.61 3.33
C ALA A 91 -22.84 -19.70 3.19
N ILE A 92 -23.14 -18.42 2.95
CA ILE A 92 -22.21 -17.30 3.09
C ILE A 92 -22.65 -16.52 4.32
N MET A 93 -21.70 -16.24 5.21
CA MET A 93 -21.97 -15.48 6.42
C MET A 93 -21.37 -14.08 6.32
N LEU A 94 -22.14 -13.09 6.72
CA LEU A 94 -21.73 -11.70 6.79
C LEU A 94 -21.77 -11.28 8.26
N LYS A 95 -20.64 -10.89 8.85
CA LYS A 95 -20.60 -10.44 10.24
C LYS A 95 -20.73 -8.92 10.34
N SER A 96 -21.61 -8.48 11.24
CA SER A 96 -21.83 -7.06 11.59
C SER A 96 -22.04 -6.17 10.36
N ALA A 97 -22.96 -6.56 9.48
CA ALA A 97 -23.21 -5.83 8.25
C ALA A 97 -24.24 -4.73 8.49
N THR A 98 -23.84 -3.49 8.18
CA THR A 98 -24.80 -2.45 7.80
C THR A 98 -24.92 -2.49 6.28
N GLY A 99 -26.15 -2.55 5.77
CA GLY A 99 -26.38 -2.61 4.33
C GLY A 99 -27.79 -2.90 3.88
N SER A 100 -27.92 -3.29 2.61
CA SER A 100 -29.18 -3.60 1.98
C SER A 100 -29.08 -4.85 1.13
N VAL A 101 -30.20 -5.57 1.03
CA VAL A 101 -30.40 -6.60 0.03
C VAL A 101 -31.36 -6.04 -1.01
N GLU A 102 -30.84 -5.90 -2.22
CA GLU A 102 -31.48 -5.36 -3.41
C GLU A 102 -31.81 -6.49 -4.39
N ASN A 103 -32.66 -6.18 -5.38
CA ASN A 103 -33.24 -7.14 -6.30
C ASN A 103 -33.94 -8.24 -5.52
N LEU A 104 -35.14 -7.97 -5.03
CA LEU A 104 -35.97 -8.96 -4.34
C LEU A 104 -37.35 -8.92 -4.98
N ASP A 105 -37.63 -9.90 -5.84
CA ASP A 105 -38.91 -9.97 -6.54
C ASP A 105 -40.04 -10.25 -5.55
N GLU A 106 -39.86 -11.30 -4.74
CA GLU A 106 -40.83 -11.75 -3.76
C GLU A 106 -40.13 -12.21 -2.49
N ILE A 107 -40.52 -11.60 -1.35
CA ILE A 107 -40.02 -11.98 -0.03
C ILE A 107 -41.15 -12.48 0.87
N TYR A 108 -40.89 -13.60 1.53
CA TYR A 108 -41.75 -14.14 2.56
C TYR A 108 -41.03 -14.05 3.88
N LEU A 109 -41.57 -13.23 4.77
CA LEU A 109 -41.07 -13.07 6.13
C LEU A 109 -41.82 -14.03 7.04
N LEU A 110 -41.07 -14.92 7.69
CA LEU A 110 -41.54 -15.82 8.73
C LEU A 110 -41.09 -15.28 10.08
N SER A 111 -42.04 -15.04 10.99
CA SER A 111 -41.73 -14.78 12.39
C SER A 111 -41.67 -16.10 13.15
N LEU A 112 -40.53 -16.38 13.79
CA LEU A 112 -40.31 -17.63 14.54
C LEU A 112 -41.04 -17.62 15.90
N SER A 113 -41.38 -16.44 16.40
CA SER A 113 -42.01 -16.26 17.71
C SER A 113 -43.51 -16.63 17.72
N ASP A 114 -44.22 -16.27 16.65
CA ASP A 114 -45.67 -16.45 16.52
C ASP A 114 -46.07 -17.28 15.29
N ASN A 115 -45.09 -17.74 14.52
CA ASN A 115 -45.27 -18.50 13.28
C ASN A 115 -46.12 -17.77 12.22
N SER A 116 -46.19 -16.44 12.28
CA SER A 116 -46.87 -15.64 11.27
C SER A 116 -46.04 -15.49 10.00
N ILE A 117 -46.72 -15.35 8.86
CA ILE A 117 -46.10 -15.18 7.55
C ILE A 117 -46.64 -13.90 6.92
N SER A 118 -45.73 -13.06 6.47
CA SER A 118 -46.04 -11.86 5.69
C SER A 118 -45.35 -11.93 4.34
N ARG A 119 -46.08 -11.58 3.28
CA ARG A 119 -45.57 -11.50 1.91
C ARG A 119 -45.37 -10.04 1.54
N PHE A 120 -44.22 -9.73 0.96
CA PHE A 120 -43.96 -8.42 0.36
C PHE A 120 -43.44 -8.61 -1.05
N GLU A 121 -43.94 -7.77 -1.95
CA GLU A 121 -43.51 -7.71 -3.35
C GLU A 121 -42.67 -6.44 -3.55
N ASP A 122 -41.62 -6.53 -4.35
CA ASP A 122 -40.80 -5.39 -4.75
C ASP A 122 -40.31 -4.51 -3.59
N SER A 123 -39.74 -5.16 -2.59
CA SER A 123 -39.33 -4.51 -1.35
C SER A 123 -37.82 -4.58 -1.16
N PHE A 124 -37.28 -3.66 -0.37
CA PHE A 124 -35.86 -3.65 -0.02
C PHE A 124 -35.69 -4.08 1.43
N LEU A 125 -34.75 -4.98 1.68
CA LEU A 125 -34.36 -5.36 3.04
C LEU A 125 -33.14 -4.54 3.44
N PHE A 126 -33.22 -3.85 4.57
CA PHE A 126 -32.10 -3.13 5.15
C PHE A 126 -31.65 -3.81 6.44
N LEU A 127 -30.34 -3.77 6.66
CA LEU A 127 -29.63 -4.36 7.79
C LEU A 127 -28.84 -3.24 8.45
N ASN A 128 -28.90 -3.16 9.77
CA ASN A 128 -28.12 -2.20 10.56
C ASN A 128 -27.38 -2.97 11.65
N ASP A 129 -26.05 -3.02 11.55
CA ASP A 129 -25.14 -3.74 12.44
C ASP A 129 -25.61 -5.17 12.78
N LEU A 130 -26.12 -5.88 11.78
CA LEU A 130 -26.67 -7.22 11.94
C LEU A 130 -25.79 -8.24 11.22
N SER A 131 -25.48 -9.35 11.89
CA SER A 131 -24.80 -10.47 11.25
C SER A 131 -25.83 -11.33 10.52
N LEU A 132 -25.57 -11.64 9.25
CA LEU A 132 -26.52 -12.31 8.36
C LEU A 132 -25.96 -13.65 7.87
N PHE A 133 -26.84 -14.62 7.80
CA PHE A 133 -26.66 -15.90 7.16
C PHE A 133 -27.44 -15.93 5.85
N VAL A 134 -26.78 -16.22 4.74
CA VAL A 134 -27.43 -16.35 3.42
C VAL A 134 -27.20 -17.77 2.93
N THR A 135 -28.27 -18.54 2.84
CA THR A 135 -28.19 -19.97 2.53
C THR A 135 -29.11 -20.38 1.38
N GLY A 136 -28.72 -21.44 0.68
CA GLY A 136 -29.40 -22.02 -0.46
C GLY A 136 -28.66 -23.26 -0.94
N VAL A 137 -29.02 -23.75 -2.12
CA VAL A 137 -28.37 -24.93 -2.72
C VAL A 137 -27.15 -24.48 -3.52
N ASP A 138 -25.99 -25.04 -3.21
CA ASP A 138 -24.69 -24.78 -3.88
C ASP A 138 -24.38 -23.30 -4.13
N VAL A 139 -24.67 -22.45 -3.14
CA VAL A 139 -24.55 -20.99 -3.24
C VAL A 139 -23.11 -20.57 -3.48
N TYR A 140 -22.95 -19.50 -4.26
CA TYR A 140 -21.68 -18.77 -4.30
C TYR A 140 -21.94 -17.26 -4.43
N ALA A 141 -20.98 -16.46 -4.00
CA ALA A 141 -20.97 -15.02 -4.22
C ALA A 141 -19.94 -14.65 -5.29
N THR A 142 -20.28 -13.66 -6.12
CA THR A 142 -19.30 -13.02 -7.02
C THR A 142 -19.07 -11.58 -6.64
N ILE A 143 -17.80 -11.17 -6.65
CA ILE A 143 -17.33 -9.81 -6.37
C ILE A 143 -16.73 -9.22 -7.66
N GLY A 144 -16.99 -7.94 -7.90
CA GLY A 144 -16.52 -7.22 -9.08
C GLY A 144 -16.50 -5.72 -8.88
N ASP A 145 -15.96 -5.27 -7.75
CA ASP A 145 -15.96 -3.86 -7.34
C ASP A 145 -14.56 -3.24 -7.37
N THR A 146 -14.50 -1.92 -7.47
CA THR A 146 -13.27 -1.15 -7.27
C THR A 146 -13.46 -0.18 -6.12
N LEU A 147 -12.59 -0.28 -5.13
CA LEU A 147 -12.56 0.55 -3.92
C LEU A 147 -11.46 1.60 -4.09
N SER A 148 -11.82 2.87 -3.99
CA SER A 148 -10.94 4.04 -4.11
C SER A 148 -9.80 3.98 -3.10
N PHE A 149 -10.10 3.58 -1.86
CA PHE A 149 -9.12 3.23 -0.85
C PHE A 149 -9.67 2.09 0.00
N GLY A 150 -8.90 1.01 0.15
CA GLY A 150 -9.26 -0.06 1.05
C GLY A 150 -8.06 -0.82 1.58
N ILE A 151 -8.31 -1.60 2.62
CA ILE A 151 -7.39 -2.59 3.17
C ILE A 151 -8.09 -3.94 3.06
N VAL A 152 -7.42 -4.93 2.47
CA VAL A 152 -7.91 -6.29 2.35
C VAL A 152 -6.95 -7.28 2.98
N SER A 153 -7.51 -8.21 3.74
CA SER A 153 -6.83 -9.37 4.29
C SER A 153 -7.73 -10.58 4.12
N LEU A 154 -7.15 -11.74 3.81
CA LEU A 154 -7.84 -13.01 3.88
C LEU A 154 -7.14 -13.91 4.87
N GLY A 155 -7.91 -14.75 5.55
CA GLY A 155 -7.39 -15.68 6.52
C GLY A 155 -8.40 -16.78 6.80
N GLU A 156 -8.13 -17.54 7.84
CA GLU A 156 -9.02 -18.57 8.32
C GLU A 156 -9.54 -18.17 9.69
N MET A 157 -10.80 -18.48 9.95
CA MET A 157 -11.47 -18.18 11.21
C MET A 157 -12.29 -19.38 11.64
N ASP A 158 -12.16 -19.79 12.90
CA ASP A 158 -13.02 -20.79 13.50
C ASP A 158 -14.29 -20.12 14.02
N VAL A 159 -15.45 -20.62 13.59
CA VAL A 159 -16.77 -20.19 14.05
C VAL A 159 -17.54 -21.43 14.48
N SER A 160 -17.94 -21.49 15.75
CA SER A 160 -18.74 -22.61 16.30
C SER A 160 -18.12 -23.98 16.03
N SER A 161 -16.81 -24.14 16.28
CA SER A 161 -16.01 -25.37 16.05
C SER A 161 -15.85 -25.81 14.57
N GLU A 162 -16.19 -24.93 13.64
CA GLU A 162 -16.01 -25.12 12.21
C GLU A 162 -15.06 -24.07 11.63
N ARG A 163 -14.13 -24.49 10.76
CA ARG A 163 -13.18 -23.60 10.09
C ARG A 163 -13.80 -22.98 8.84
N TYR A 164 -13.70 -21.66 8.70
CA TYR A 164 -14.13 -20.89 7.54
C TYR A 164 -12.95 -20.12 6.97
N MET A 165 -12.96 -19.90 5.65
CA MET A 165 -12.18 -18.82 5.07
C MET A 165 -12.89 -17.49 5.34
N ALA A 166 -12.10 -16.46 5.63
CA ALA A 166 -12.59 -15.14 5.99
C ALA A 166 -11.92 -14.08 5.11
N MET A 167 -12.72 -13.19 4.55
CA MET A 167 -12.27 -11.99 3.86
C MET A 167 -12.64 -10.77 4.68
N PHE A 168 -11.62 -10.01 5.05
CA PHE A 168 -11.72 -8.76 5.77
C PHE A 168 -11.45 -7.62 4.79
N VAL A 169 -12.40 -6.69 4.70
CA VAL A 169 -12.27 -5.48 3.89
C VAL A 169 -12.56 -4.28 4.77
N VAL A 170 -11.62 -3.32 4.83
CA VAL A 170 -11.82 -2.02 5.46
C VAL A 170 -11.80 -0.96 4.35
N SER A 171 -12.92 -0.29 4.11
CA SER A 171 -13.06 0.75 3.07
C SER A 171 -14.35 1.51 3.30
N ASP A 172 -14.37 2.83 3.06
CA ASP A 172 -15.60 3.62 3.09
C ASP A 172 -16.47 3.45 1.84
N ASP A 173 -15.92 2.84 0.78
CA ASP A 173 -16.69 2.52 -0.41
C ASP A 173 -17.55 1.27 -0.17
N ASP A 174 -18.70 1.22 -0.83
CA ASP A 174 -19.61 0.09 -0.74
C ASP A 174 -19.01 -1.17 -1.38
N LEU A 175 -19.23 -2.32 -0.75
CA LEU A 175 -18.93 -3.61 -1.35
C LEU A 175 -20.23 -4.30 -1.75
N THR A 176 -20.27 -4.82 -2.98
CA THR A 176 -21.40 -5.55 -3.53
C THR A 176 -21.07 -7.04 -3.64
N LEU A 177 -21.94 -7.88 -3.09
CA LEU A 177 -21.94 -9.32 -3.30
C LEU A 177 -23.16 -9.73 -4.12
N ASN A 178 -22.93 -10.35 -5.28
CA ASN A 178 -24.02 -10.97 -6.03
C ASN A 178 -24.08 -12.46 -5.69
N ILE A 179 -25.17 -12.88 -5.04
CA ILE A 179 -25.38 -14.27 -4.62
C ILE A 179 -26.08 -15.03 -5.75
N LYS A 180 -25.62 -16.25 -6.06
CA LYS A 180 -26.09 -17.02 -7.22
C LYS A 180 -26.25 -18.51 -6.90
N ASN A 181 -26.77 -19.23 -7.91
CA ASN A 181 -26.90 -20.68 -8.05
C ASN A 181 -28.14 -21.34 -7.42
N SER A 182 -28.78 -20.68 -6.45
CA SER A 182 -30.01 -21.22 -5.85
C SER A 182 -31.24 -20.55 -6.45
N PRO A 183 -32.31 -21.28 -6.78
CA PRO A 183 -33.61 -20.69 -7.15
C PRO A 183 -34.37 -20.11 -5.94
N VAL A 184 -33.95 -20.48 -4.72
CA VAL A 184 -34.55 -20.02 -3.47
C VAL A 184 -33.45 -19.78 -2.46
N TYR A 185 -33.47 -18.62 -1.82
CA TYR A 185 -32.54 -18.28 -0.75
C TYR A 185 -33.28 -18.12 0.57
N VAL A 186 -32.60 -18.50 1.64
CA VAL A 186 -33.03 -18.25 3.01
C VAL A 186 -32.04 -17.25 3.61
N MET A 187 -32.58 -16.18 4.18
CA MET A 187 -31.80 -15.21 4.95
C MET A 187 -32.27 -15.23 6.39
N MET A 188 -31.31 -15.31 7.31
CA MET A 188 -31.59 -15.26 8.75
C MET A 188 -30.46 -14.55 9.49
N PRO A 189 -30.76 -13.92 10.63
CA PRO A 189 -29.72 -13.34 11.47
C PRO A 189 -28.90 -14.44 12.15
N ILE A 190 -27.60 -14.17 12.33
CA ILE A 190 -26.73 -14.99 13.18
C ILE A 190 -26.97 -14.52 14.63
N VAL A 191 -27.76 -15.28 15.39
CA VAL A 191 -28.13 -14.92 16.76
C VAL A 191 -26.95 -15.18 17.70
N GLY A 192 -26.45 -14.12 18.33
CA GLY A 192 -25.56 -14.20 19.49
C GLY A 192 -26.31 -13.94 20.81
N ASP A 193 -25.62 -14.06 21.95
CA ASP A 193 -26.22 -13.91 23.29
C ASP A 193 -26.84 -12.51 23.55
N THR A 194 -26.45 -11.50 22.77
CA THR A 194 -27.04 -10.17 22.77
C THR A 194 -27.42 -9.74 21.35
N PRO A 195 -28.69 -9.39 21.08
CA PRO A 195 -29.08 -8.88 19.77
C PRO A 195 -28.46 -7.49 19.56
N THR A 196 -27.41 -7.43 18.75
CA THR A 196 -26.86 -6.20 18.21
C THR A 196 -27.46 -5.98 16.82
N GLY A 197 -28.08 -4.82 16.60
CA GLY A 197 -28.58 -4.43 15.28
C GLY A 197 -30.09 -4.64 15.05
N LYS A 198 -30.56 -4.28 13.86
CA LYS A 198 -31.95 -4.45 13.41
C LYS A 198 -32.05 -4.66 11.90
N ALA A 199 -33.09 -5.34 11.47
CA ALA A 199 -33.49 -5.41 10.07
C ALA A 199 -34.84 -4.73 9.87
N TYR A 200 -35.04 -4.11 8.72
CA TYR A 200 -36.32 -3.52 8.34
C TYR A 200 -36.57 -3.64 6.84
N ILE A 201 -37.85 -3.72 6.46
CA ILE A 201 -38.29 -3.82 5.07
C ILE A 201 -38.95 -2.51 4.68
N VAL A 202 -38.57 -2.00 3.52
CA VAL A 202 -39.11 -0.78 2.92
C VAL A 202 -39.83 -1.13 1.62
N ASP A 203 -41.05 -0.62 1.47
CA ASP A 203 -41.84 -0.79 0.25
C ASP A 203 -41.35 0.11 -0.91
N ARG A 204 -41.93 -0.06 -2.10
CA ARG A 204 -41.63 0.78 -3.29
C ARG A 204 -41.81 2.28 -3.06
N ASN A 205 -42.61 2.71 -2.08
CA ASN A 205 -42.87 4.12 -1.78
C ASN A 205 -41.89 4.70 -0.75
N GLY A 206 -40.90 3.91 -0.31
CA GLY A 206 -39.95 4.33 0.73
C GLY A 206 -40.53 4.26 2.14
N LYS A 207 -41.67 3.58 2.34
CA LYS A 207 -42.28 3.43 3.66
C LYS A 207 -41.79 2.14 4.32
N GLU A 208 -41.34 2.26 5.57
CA GLU A 208 -41.04 1.11 6.40
C GLU A 208 -42.33 0.32 6.72
N VAL A 209 -42.34 -0.96 6.34
CA VAL A 209 -43.49 -1.85 6.50
C VAL A 209 -43.25 -2.94 7.54
N TRP A 210 -42.00 -3.15 7.94
CA TRP A 210 -41.62 -4.11 8.98
C TRP A 210 -40.26 -3.78 9.57
N GLU A 211 -40.06 -4.06 10.86
CA GLU A 211 -38.80 -3.90 11.59
C GLU A 211 -38.67 -4.97 12.68
N ASN A 212 -37.49 -5.58 12.84
CA ASN A 212 -37.20 -6.48 13.97
C ASN A 212 -35.71 -6.50 14.33
N SER A 213 -35.42 -6.46 15.63
CA SER A 213 -34.07 -6.53 16.22
C SER A 213 -33.77 -7.84 16.96
N LYS A 214 -34.77 -8.68 17.25
CA LYS A 214 -34.63 -9.84 18.16
C LYS A 214 -34.01 -11.08 17.53
N GLY A 215 -33.88 -11.11 16.20
CA GLY A 215 -33.37 -12.27 15.49
C GLY A 215 -34.39 -13.40 15.27
N ASP A 216 -35.63 -13.25 15.75
CA ASP A 216 -36.69 -14.27 15.68
C ASP A 216 -37.40 -14.28 14.31
N TRP A 217 -36.66 -14.20 13.22
CA TRP A 217 -37.23 -14.12 11.88
C TRP A 217 -36.39 -14.86 10.84
N LEU A 218 -37.06 -15.28 9.76
CA LEU A 218 -36.46 -15.90 8.59
C LEU A 218 -37.09 -15.31 7.33
N ILE A 219 -36.28 -14.96 6.35
CA ILE A 219 -36.75 -14.43 5.07
C ILE A 219 -36.48 -15.48 3.99
N LEU A 220 -37.54 -15.94 3.33
CA LEU A 220 -37.45 -16.72 2.10
C LEU A 220 -37.51 -15.78 0.91
N ILE A 221 -36.54 -15.89 0.03
CA ILE A 221 -36.40 -15.08 -1.18
C ILE A 221 -36.51 -16.01 -2.38
N ARG A 222 -37.48 -15.72 -3.25
CA ARG A 222 -37.56 -16.33 -4.59
C ARG A 222 -37.02 -15.34 -5.58
N ASN A 223 -35.75 -15.48 -5.90
CA ASN A 223 -35.09 -14.68 -6.92
C ASN A 223 -33.89 -15.47 -7.44
N ASP A 224 -33.48 -15.22 -8.67
CA ASP A 224 -32.32 -15.83 -9.30
C ASP A 224 -30.99 -15.20 -8.82
N MET A 225 -30.97 -13.91 -8.46
CA MET A 225 -29.74 -13.19 -8.11
C MET A 225 -29.92 -12.05 -7.08
N PRO A 226 -30.08 -12.35 -5.78
CA PRO A 226 -30.09 -11.32 -4.74
C PRO A 226 -28.73 -10.59 -4.67
N ARG A 227 -28.78 -9.27 -4.56
CA ARG A 227 -27.61 -8.39 -4.49
C ARG A 227 -27.48 -7.83 -3.07
N ILE A 228 -26.38 -8.12 -2.39
CA ILE A 228 -26.11 -7.58 -1.05
C ILE A 228 -25.13 -6.43 -1.18
N ARG A 229 -25.56 -5.24 -0.76
CA ARG A 229 -24.73 -4.03 -0.72
C ARG A 229 -24.35 -3.74 0.72
N ILE A 230 -23.05 -3.64 0.97
CA ILE A 230 -22.44 -3.45 2.30
C ILE A 230 -21.73 -2.08 2.32
N PRO A 231 -22.42 -1.00 2.71
CA PRO A 231 -21.84 0.34 2.90
C PRO A 231 -21.02 0.51 4.18
N SER A 232 -20.88 -0.51 5.03
CA SER A 232 -20.11 -0.38 6.26
C SER A 232 -18.61 -0.22 5.99
N SER A 233 -17.94 0.64 6.77
CA SER A 233 -16.48 0.84 6.65
C SER A 233 -15.67 -0.42 6.98
N LEU A 234 -16.22 -1.35 7.76
CA LEU A 234 -15.65 -2.65 8.09
C LEU A 234 -16.57 -3.75 7.57
N LYS A 235 -15.99 -4.73 6.86
CA LYS A 235 -16.74 -5.80 6.19
C LYS A 235 -16.02 -7.12 6.44
N LEU A 236 -16.75 -8.11 6.97
CA LEU A 236 -16.26 -9.46 7.21
C LEU A 236 -17.18 -10.48 6.55
N ILE A 237 -16.63 -11.20 5.58
CA ILE A 237 -17.33 -12.23 4.79
C ILE A 237 -16.69 -13.58 5.10
N LEU A 238 -17.49 -14.55 5.50
CA LEU A 238 -17.05 -15.93 5.73
C LEU A 238 -17.60 -16.85 4.65
N PHE A 239 -16.76 -17.74 4.16
CA PHE A 239 -17.01 -18.62 3.03
C PHE A 239 -16.14 -19.89 3.15
N ASP A 240 -16.24 -20.82 2.20
CA ASP A 240 -15.49 -22.08 2.21
C ASP A 240 -14.17 -21.98 1.46
N ASP A 241 -14.23 -21.61 0.17
CA ASP A 241 -13.06 -21.55 -0.71
C ASP A 241 -13.13 -20.38 -1.70
N LEU A 242 -11.99 -20.10 -2.34
CA LEU A 242 -11.80 -19.06 -3.36
C LEU A 242 -11.62 -19.72 -4.72
N GLU A 243 -12.55 -19.44 -5.64
CA GLU A 243 -12.39 -19.78 -7.05
C GLU A 243 -12.05 -18.52 -7.85
N SER A 244 -10.88 -18.51 -8.51
CA SER A 244 -10.45 -17.41 -9.40
C SER A 244 -10.52 -16.03 -8.73
N PHE A 245 -10.04 -15.91 -7.49
CA PHE A 245 -10.02 -14.63 -6.79
C PHE A 245 -8.73 -13.87 -7.10
N HIS A 246 -8.92 -12.72 -7.73
CA HIS A 246 -7.89 -11.83 -8.25
C HIS A 246 -8.05 -10.46 -7.61
N LEU A 247 -6.94 -9.90 -7.13
CA LEU A 247 -6.88 -8.57 -6.57
C LEU A 247 -5.85 -7.76 -7.35
N GLU A 248 -6.30 -6.71 -8.03
CA GLU A 248 -5.40 -5.68 -8.56
C GLU A 248 -5.33 -4.53 -7.58
N VAL A 249 -4.11 -4.06 -7.31
CA VAL A 249 -3.88 -2.94 -6.38
C VAL A 249 -3.03 -1.89 -7.02
N SER A 250 -3.43 -0.63 -6.85
CA SER A 250 -2.61 0.53 -7.18
C SER A 250 -2.56 1.52 -6.03
N ARG A 251 -1.63 2.48 -6.10
CA ARG A 251 -1.65 3.61 -5.16
C ARG A 251 -2.93 4.41 -5.34
N SER A 252 -3.65 4.57 -4.24
CA SER A 252 -4.83 5.42 -4.20
C SER A 252 -4.44 6.89 -4.28
N LYS A 253 -5.26 7.67 -4.98
CA LYS A 253 -5.19 9.14 -4.98
C LYS A 253 -6.03 9.75 -3.85
N SER A 254 -6.87 8.95 -3.22
CA SER A 254 -7.75 9.37 -2.14
C SER A 254 -7.04 9.18 -0.80
N ALA A 255 -7.10 10.19 0.05
CA ALA A 255 -6.62 10.05 1.42
C ALA A 255 -7.54 9.10 2.21
N PRO A 256 -6.99 8.26 3.10
CA PRO A 256 -7.79 7.43 4.00
C PRO A 256 -8.67 8.32 4.90
N SER A 257 -9.94 7.93 5.08
CA SER A 257 -10.85 8.68 5.93
C SER A 257 -10.53 8.49 7.42
N LYS A 258 -11.06 9.39 8.25
CA LYS A 258 -10.99 9.24 9.72
C LYS A 258 -11.78 8.04 10.25
N THR A 259 -12.87 7.66 9.57
CA THR A 259 -13.71 6.51 9.93
C THR A 259 -12.97 5.20 9.70
N LEU A 260 -12.23 5.09 8.61
CA LEU A 260 -11.35 3.96 8.34
C LEU A 260 -10.29 3.79 9.44
N LEU A 261 -9.70 4.92 9.88
CA LEU A 261 -8.69 4.96 10.94
C LEU A 261 -9.24 4.50 12.30
N SER A 262 -10.45 4.91 12.68
CA SER A 262 -11.08 4.45 13.92
C SER A 262 -11.51 2.99 13.89
N ASN A 263 -11.78 2.43 12.71
CA ASN A 263 -12.17 1.02 12.58
C ASN A 263 -10.98 0.06 12.58
N LEU A 264 -9.75 0.56 12.36
CA LEU A 264 -8.53 -0.23 12.49
C LEU A 264 -8.25 -0.71 13.93
N SER A 265 -8.66 0.06 14.94
CA SER A 265 -8.58 -0.40 16.34
C SER A 265 -9.62 -1.49 16.64
N SER A 266 -10.82 -1.38 16.05
CA SER A 266 -11.85 -2.43 16.10
C SER A 266 -11.44 -3.68 15.31
N TYR A 267 -10.60 -3.53 14.29
CA TYR A 267 -9.96 -4.64 13.58
C TYR A 267 -8.95 -5.40 14.45
N ALA A 268 -8.20 -4.70 15.32
CA ALA A 268 -7.28 -5.35 16.25
C ALA A 268 -8.02 -6.25 17.24
N SER A 269 -9.15 -5.79 17.80
CA SER A 269 -9.95 -6.55 18.77
C SER A 269 -10.69 -7.75 18.17
N LEU A 270 -11.09 -7.70 16.90
CA LEU A 270 -11.69 -8.86 16.19
C LEU A 270 -10.67 -9.99 15.93
N MET A 271 -9.37 -9.68 15.98
CA MET A 271 -8.26 -10.62 15.73
C MET A 271 -7.60 -11.11 17.03
N GLU A 272 -8.17 -10.82 18.21
CA GLU A 272 -7.51 -11.04 19.48
C GLU A 272 -7.60 -12.48 20.03
N GLU A 273 -6.43 -13.11 20.10
CA GLU A 273 -5.93 -13.65 21.37
C GLU A 273 -4.66 -12.91 21.86
N SER A 274 -4.35 -11.71 21.33
CA SER A 274 -3.20 -10.94 21.81
C SER A 274 -3.54 -9.45 21.86
N SER A 275 -3.93 -9.02 23.06
CA SER A 275 -4.14 -7.63 23.44
C SER A 275 -2.92 -6.78 23.08
N MET A 276 -3.09 -5.96 22.05
CA MET A 276 -2.20 -4.84 21.80
C MET A 276 -3.09 -3.63 21.62
N GLU A 277 -3.44 -3.00 22.75
CA GLU A 277 -3.99 -1.64 22.74
C GLU A 277 -3.03 -0.80 21.90
N ILE A 278 -3.51 -0.27 20.77
CA ILE A 278 -2.76 0.66 19.95
C ILE A 278 -2.54 1.90 20.84
N PRO A 279 -1.30 2.21 21.26
CA PRO A 279 -1.03 3.38 22.08
C PRO A 279 -1.58 4.66 21.42
N ASP A 280 -2.13 5.60 22.18
CA ASP A 280 -2.64 6.90 21.68
C ASP A 280 -1.64 7.65 20.78
N ILE A 281 -0.34 7.41 20.99
CA ILE A 281 0.73 7.93 20.15
C ILE A 281 0.64 7.42 18.71
N LEU A 282 0.26 6.16 18.49
CA LEU A 282 0.10 5.56 17.17
C LEU A 282 -1.14 6.12 16.45
N GLU A 283 -2.22 6.47 17.15
CA GLU A 283 -3.35 7.20 16.55
C GLU A 283 -2.91 8.56 15.98
N LYS A 284 -2.02 9.27 16.68
CA LYS A 284 -1.49 10.57 16.22
C LYS A 284 -0.67 10.47 14.93
N TYR A 285 -0.09 9.30 14.65
CA TYR A 285 0.73 9.04 13.46
C TYR A 285 0.05 8.12 12.45
N ILE A 286 -1.22 7.78 12.67
CA ILE A 286 -1.90 6.79 11.85
C ILE A 286 -2.05 7.26 10.39
N SER A 287 -2.19 8.57 10.15
CA SER A 287 -2.22 9.12 8.78
C SER A 287 -0.90 8.87 8.05
N VAL A 288 0.23 9.04 8.73
CA VAL A 288 1.58 8.79 8.20
C VAL A 288 1.74 7.31 7.88
N ILE A 289 1.28 6.44 8.78
CA ILE A 289 1.32 4.98 8.58
C ILE A 289 0.48 4.60 7.37
N MET A 290 -0.71 5.17 7.22
CA MET A 290 -1.58 4.86 6.09
C MET A 290 -1.02 5.36 4.76
N ASP A 291 -0.35 6.51 4.72
CA ASP A 291 0.32 6.99 3.49
C ASP A 291 1.51 6.09 3.10
N VAL A 292 2.23 5.56 4.09
CA VAL A 292 3.28 4.55 3.87
C VAL A 292 2.68 3.26 3.32
N LEU A 293 1.54 2.83 3.86
CA LEU A 293 0.81 1.62 3.46
C LEU A 293 0.01 1.79 2.16
N ASN A 294 -0.18 3.00 1.64
CA ASN A 294 -0.90 3.22 0.38
C ASN A 294 -0.14 2.60 -0.81
N GLY A 295 -0.76 1.62 -1.48
CA GLY A 295 -0.11 0.81 -2.50
C GLY A 295 0.94 -0.12 -1.90
N ALA A 296 0.61 -0.78 -0.79
CA ALA A 296 1.54 -1.66 -0.09
C ALA A 296 0.94 -3.03 0.23
N TYR A 297 1.84 -4.01 0.34
CA TYR A 297 1.63 -5.32 0.92
C TYR A 297 2.45 -5.38 2.20
N LEU A 298 1.80 -5.70 3.31
CA LEU A 298 2.41 -5.88 4.62
C LEU A 298 2.16 -7.31 5.10
N SER A 299 3.19 -7.99 5.57
CA SER A 299 3.08 -9.27 6.28
C SER A 299 3.82 -9.24 7.60
N VAL A 300 3.22 -9.86 8.61
CA VAL A 300 3.71 -9.86 10.00
C VAL A 300 3.64 -11.28 10.57
N GLY A 301 4.66 -11.67 11.31
CA GLY A 301 4.78 -13.00 11.91
C GLY A 301 5.06 -14.12 10.90
N SER A 302 5.42 -13.81 9.66
CA SER A 302 5.67 -14.79 8.59
C SER A 302 7.12 -14.84 8.16
N ASN A 303 7.52 -16.04 7.73
CA ASN A 303 8.79 -16.26 7.05
C ASN A 303 8.46 -16.78 5.66
N GLY A 304 9.21 -16.36 4.66
CA GLY A 304 8.97 -16.77 3.29
C GLY A 304 10.10 -16.37 2.37
N THR A 305 9.94 -16.72 1.11
CA THR A 305 10.86 -16.32 0.04
C THR A 305 10.17 -15.38 -0.93
N ILE A 306 10.93 -14.43 -1.44
CA ILE A 306 10.52 -13.47 -2.47
C ILE A 306 11.60 -13.45 -3.54
N VAL A 307 11.16 -13.53 -4.79
CA VAL A 307 12.03 -13.38 -5.95
C VAL A 307 12.04 -11.91 -6.32
N ILE A 308 13.22 -11.29 -6.30
CA ILE A 308 13.45 -9.90 -6.70
C ILE A 308 14.42 -9.91 -7.87
N ASP A 309 14.00 -9.38 -9.02
CA ASP A 309 14.77 -9.36 -10.28
C ASP A 309 15.46 -10.71 -10.58
N LEU A 310 14.69 -11.80 -10.48
CA LEU A 310 15.08 -13.20 -10.75
C LEU A 310 16.01 -13.83 -9.70
N LYS A 311 16.27 -13.17 -8.58
CA LYS A 311 17.03 -13.72 -7.45
C LYS A 311 16.13 -13.96 -6.25
N GLU A 312 16.29 -15.11 -5.62
CA GLU A 312 15.51 -15.47 -4.44
C GLU A 312 16.14 -14.86 -3.18
N TYR A 313 15.27 -14.27 -2.34
CA TYR A 313 15.62 -13.69 -1.06
C TYR A 313 14.68 -14.22 0.01
N GLU A 314 15.24 -14.53 1.17
CA GLU A 314 14.45 -14.86 2.36
C GLU A 314 14.12 -13.60 3.15
N PHE A 315 12.92 -13.57 3.73
CA PHE A 315 12.54 -12.62 4.77
C PHE A 315 12.05 -13.36 6.01
N SER A 316 12.19 -12.71 7.17
CA SER A 316 11.75 -13.28 8.43
C SER A 316 10.94 -12.27 9.24
N ARG A 317 9.86 -12.76 9.88
CA ARG A 317 8.91 -12.05 10.74
C ARG A 317 8.13 -10.91 10.11
N PHE A 318 8.69 -10.20 9.14
CA PHE A 318 8.10 -8.99 8.60
C PHE A 318 8.52 -8.82 7.14
N CYS A 319 7.56 -8.50 6.28
CA CYS A 319 7.85 -8.03 4.94
C CYS A 319 6.88 -6.90 4.55
N LEU A 320 7.44 -5.81 4.03
CA LEU A 320 6.68 -4.67 3.49
C LEU A 320 7.12 -4.44 2.05
N LEU A 321 6.19 -4.48 1.12
CA LEU A 321 6.40 -4.13 -0.29
C LEU A 321 5.55 -2.92 -0.60
N ARG A 322 6.14 -1.85 -1.13
CA ARG A 322 5.39 -0.71 -1.67
C ARG A 322 5.52 -0.73 -3.18
N PHE A 323 4.42 -0.56 -3.89
CA PHE A 323 4.36 -0.65 -5.34
C PHE A 323 3.46 0.45 -5.90
N SER A 324 3.64 0.75 -7.18
CA SER A 324 2.71 1.62 -7.92
C SER A 324 1.47 0.83 -8.36
N ARG A 325 1.71 -0.40 -8.83
CA ARG A 325 0.69 -1.39 -9.17
C ARG A 325 1.21 -2.81 -8.92
N ALA A 326 0.35 -3.67 -8.38
CA ALA A 326 0.62 -5.10 -8.21
C ALA A 326 -0.66 -5.92 -8.41
N THR A 327 -0.47 -7.20 -8.70
CA THR A 327 -1.55 -8.19 -8.83
C THR A 327 -1.33 -9.30 -7.82
N PHE A 328 -2.39 -9.71 -7.15
CA PHE A 328 -2.39 -10.80 -6.20
C PHE A 328 -3.44 -11.83 -6.62
N ASP A 329 -2.98 -13.06 -6.80
CA ASP A 329 -3.85 -14.20 -7.08
C ASP A 329 -3.96 -15.05 -5.82
N PHE A 330 -5.18 -15.45 -5.49
CA PHE A 330 -5.45 -16.33 -4.35
C PHE A 330 -5.95 -17.66 -4.89
N LYS A 331 -5.27 -18.74 -4.50
CA LYS A 331 -5.60 -20.11 -4.92
C LYS A 331 -5.80 -20.99 -3.70
N GLY A 332 -6.95 -21.63 -3.59
CA GLY A 332 -7.10 -22.79 -2.71
C GLY A 332 -6.37 -24.01 -3.31
N ASP A 333 -5.44 -24.61 -2.58
CA ASP A 333 -4.88 -25.93 -2.91
C ASP A 333 -4.87 -26.80 -1.64
N LYS A 334 -5.57 -27.94 -1.68
CA LYS A 334 -5.57 -28.98 -0.63
C LYS A 334 -5.83 -28.45 0.80
N GLY A 335 -6.73 -27.50 0.95
CA GLY A 335 -7.11 -26.95 2.27
C GLY A 335 -6.14 -25.90 2.83
N GLU A 336 -5.22 -25.39 2.00
CA GLU A 336 -4.46 -24.16 2.28
C GLU A 336 -4.67 -23.17 1.14
N CYS A 337 -4.95 -21.91 1.47
CA CYS A 337 -4.98 -20.84 0.48
C CYS A 337 -3.55 -20.32 0.29
N MET A 338 -3.14 -20.12 -0.96
CA MET A 338 -1.83 -19.57 -1.33
C MET A 338 -2.01 -18.20 -1.95
N ILE A 339 -1.12 -17.28 -1.58
CA ILE A 339 -1.09 -15.91 -2.09
C ILE A 339 0.08 -15.80 -3.05
N GLU A 340 -0.21 -15.54 -4.32
CA GLU A 340 0.79 -15.25 -5.32
C GLU A 340 0.77 -13.75 -5.65
N GLY A 341 1.76 -13.01 -5.17
CA GLY A 341 1.92 -11.58 -5.46
C GLY A 341 2.93 -11.35 -6.58
N ARG A 342 2.63 -10.45 -7.52
CA ARG A 342 3.53 -10.07 -8.63
C ARG A 342 3.40 -8.58 -8.95
N GLY A 343 4.51 -7.92 -9.27
CA GLY A 343 4.47 -6.51 -9.66
C GLY A 343 5.83 -5.83 -9.67
N ARG A 344 5.81 -4.50 -9.62
CA ARG A 344 7.00 -3.67 -9.46
C ARG A 344 6.93 -2.88 -8.17
N SER A 345 7.96 -3.02 -7.35
CA SER A 345 8.03 -2.41 -6.04
C SER A 345 9.14 -1.36 -5.98
N THR A 346 8.83 -0.21 -5.39
CA THR A 346 9.77 0.88 -5.11
C THR A 346 10.47 0.70 -3.77
N LEU A 347 9.84 -0.01 -2.83
CA LEU A 347 10.38 -0.31 -1.51
C LEU A 347 10.08 -1.76 -1.15
N ILE A 348 11.14 -2.53 -0.92
CA ILE A 348 11.04 -3.92 -0.47
C ILE A 348 11.80 -4.04 0.86
N LEU A 349 11.09 -4.19 1.97
CA LEU A 349 11.64 -4.40 3.30
C LEU A 349 11.47 -5.88 3.67
N LEU A 350 12.58 -6.56 3.94
CA LEU A 350 12.67 -8.01 4.19
C LEU A 350 12.93 -8.31 5.68
N GLY A 351 12.28 -7.56 6.56
CA GLY A 351 12.39 -7.70 8.01
C GLY A 351 13.36 -6.70 8.62
N ASP A 352 14.64 -6.99 8.57
CA ASP A 352 15.70 -6.15 9.18
C ASP A 352 16.50 -5.32 8.17
N ARG A 353 16.17 -5.42 6.89
CA ARG A 353 16.83 -4.71 5.79
C ARG A 353 15.88 -4.38 4.66
N ILE A 354 16.05 -3.20 4.08
CA ILE A 354 15.47 -2.78 2.81
C ILE A 354 16.35 -3.35 1.67
N TYR A 355 15.74 -3.94 0.66
CA TYR A 355 16.44 -4.40 -0.53
C TYR A 355 17.04 -3.21 -1.30
N GLN A 356 18.26 -3.40 -1.79
CA GLN A 356 18.99 -2.45 -2.61
C GLN A 356 19.88 -3.22 -3.59
N ASP A 357 20.06 -2.69 -4.79
CA ASP A 357 20.96 -3.25 -5.80
C ASP A 357 22.33 -2.54 -5.86
N VAL A 358 22.58 -1.63 -4.90
CA VAL A 358 23.78 -0.82 -4.84
C VAL A 358 25.01 -1.66 -4.50
N SER A 359 26.03 -1.62 -5.37
CA SER A 359 27.33 -2.23 -5.11
C SER A 359 28.12 -1.42 -4.07
N THR A 360 28.56 -2.08 -3.00
CA THR A 360 29.31 -1.47 -1.90
C THR A 360 30.65 -2.18 -1.66
N THR A 361 31.60 -1.42 -1.10
CA THR A 361 32.88 -1.93 -0.59
C THR A 361 32.95 -1.63 0.90
N ASN A 362 33.31 -2.62 1.71
CA ASN A 362 33.48 -2.42 3.15
C ASN A 362 34.85 -1.78 3.44
N ILE A 363 34.84 -0.60 4.05
CA ILE A 363 36.05 0.10 4.52
C ILE A 363 35.89 0.31 6.02
N GLY A 364 36.75 -0.33 6.83
CA GLY A 364 36.69 -0.22 8.30
C GLY A 364 35.38 -0.71 8.92
N GLY A 365 34.69 -1.67 8.28
CA GLY A 365 33.39 -2.18 8.72
C GLY A 365 32.18 -1.38 8.23
N ILE A 366 32.40 -0.23 7.58
CA ILE A 366 31.31 0.59 7.01
C ILE A 366 31.17 0.27 5.52
N PRO A 367 29.97 -0.13 5.04
CA PRO A 367 29.73 -0.30 3.62
C PRO A 367 29.69 1.08 2.95
N ILE A 368 30.56 1.30 1.96
CA ILE A 368 30.61 2.54 1.19
C ILE A 368 30.32 2.22 -0.28
N PRO A 369 29.41 2.94 -0.95
CA PRO A 369 29.20 2.83 -2.38
C PRO A 369 30.47 2.94 -3.24
N THR A 370 30.68 1.95 -4.10
CA THR A 370 31.84 1.86 -4.99
C THR A 370 31.96 3.09 -5.89
N GLN A 371 30.84 3.56 -6.45
CA GLN A 371 30.80 4.72 -7.35
C GLN A 371 31.19 6.02 -6.64
N SER A 372 30.73 6.21 -5.39
CA SER A 372 31.14 7.37 -4.57
C SER A 372 32.63 7.34 -4.28
N LEU A 373 33.18 6.18 -3.88
CA LEU A 373 34.61 6.01 -3.65
C LEU A 373 35.44 6.33 -4.89
N ALA A 374 35.04 5.82 -6.06
CA ALA A 374 35.71 6.08 -7.33
C ALA A 374 35.71 7.58 -7.67
N LEU A 375 34.59 8.26 -7.47
CA LEU A 375 34.47 9.70 -7.71
C LEU A 375 35.37 10.51 -6.77
N TRP A 376 35.47 10.11 -5.51
CA TRP A 376 36.39 10.72 -4.54
C TRP A 376 37.85 10.55 -4.94
N LEU A 377 38.26 9.34 -5.33
CA LEU A 377 39.62 9.08 -5.82
C LEU A 377 39.94 9.94 -7.06
N LEU A 378 39.00 10.02 -7.99
CA LEU A 378 39.12 10.86 -9.19
C LEU A 378 39.26 12.35 -8.82
N ALA A 379 38.43 12.85 -7.91
CA ALA A 379 38.47 14.24 -7.46
C ALA A 379 39.81 14.58 -6.78
N ILE A 380 40.33 13.69 -5.93
CA ILE A 380 41.64 13.86 -5.29
C ILE A 380 42.76 13.86 -6.33
N ALA A 381 42.74 12.91 -7.28
CA ALA A 381 43.75 12.84 -8.34
C ALA A 381 43.78 14.11 -9.19
N ILE A 382 42.61 14.59 -9.64
CA ILE A 382 42.47 15.85 -10.40
C ILE A 382 42.92 17.03 -9.53
N PHE A 383 42.54 17.06 -8.26
CA PHE A 383 42.98 18.10 -7.35
C PHE A 383 44.51 18.15 -7.23
N ILE A 384 45.18 17.01 -7.07
CA ILE A 384 46.65 16.92 -6.99
C ILE A 384 47.28 17.39 -8.31
N ILE A 385 46.79 16.90 -9.45
CA ILE A 385 47.33 17.26 -10.77
C ILE A 385 47.22 18.77 -11.01
N PHE A 386 46.03 19.34 -10.88
CA PHE A 386 45.79 20.76 -11.21
C PHE A 386 46.22 21.73 -10.11
N SER A 387 46.18 21.33 -8.84
CA SER A 387 46.49 22.20 -7.71
C SER A 387 47.90 22.04 -7.17
N LEU A 388 48.64 20.96 -7.48
CA LEU A 388 50.01 20.76 -6.98
C LEU A 388 51.02 20.56 -8.12
N VAL A 389 50.71 19.70 -9.10
CA VAL A 389 51.67 19.36 -10.18
C VAL A 389 51.74 20.47 -11.23
N LEU A 390 50.57 20.95 -11.67
CA LEU A 390 50.41 22.02 -12.66
C LEU A 390 50.34 23.42 -12.03
N LYS A 391 50.38 23.52 -10.71
CA LYS A 391 50.40 24.81 -10.00
C LYS A 391 51.82 25.38 -10.07
N GLU A 392 51.91 26.57 -10.66
CA GLU A 392 53.04 27.52 -10.62
C GLU A 392 54.34 26.96 -10.05
N GLY A 393 55.25 26.55 -10.94
CA GLY A 393 56.67 26.69 -10.66
C GLY A 393 57.09 28.09 -11.09
N GLU A 394 57.77 28.80 -10.20
CA GLU A 394 58.74 29.83 -10.58
C GLU A 394 59.49 29.41 -11.84
N LYS A 395 59.66 30.35 -12.78
CA LYS A 395 60.54 30.31 -13.96
C LYS A 395 61.04 28.91 -14.34
N GLY A 396 60.28 28.17 -15.16
CA GLY A 396 60.83 27.00 -15.87
C GLY A 396 59.97 25.74 -15.99
N LYS A 397 58.66 25.77 -15.76
CA LYS A 397 57.77 24.63 -16.09
C LYS A 397 56.93 24.90 -17.35
N VAL A 398 56.80 23.87 -18.20
CA VAL A 398 56.38 23.92 -19.62
C VAL A 398 54.88 24.18 -19.86
N PHE A 399 54.04 24.16 -18.82
CA PHE A 399 52.63 24.53 -18.97
C PHE A 399 52.21 25.42 -17.80
N GLY A 400 52.37 26.74 -18.01
CA GLY A 400 51.65 27.73 -17.20
C GLY A 400 50.14 27.51 -17.34
N LYS A 401 49.33 28.18 -16.50
CA LYS A 401 47.87 28.25 -16.68
C LYS A 401 47.54 28.36 -18.18
N LEU A 402 46.41 27.81 -18.62
CA LEU A 402 45.78 28.29 -19.85
C LEU A 402 44.87 29.46 -19.42
N PRO A 403 45.39 30.69 -19.13
CA PRO A 403 44.49 31.80 -18.91
C PRO A 403 43.86 32.06 -20.27
N LEU A 404 42.63 31.60 -20.44
CA LEU A 404 41.77 32.31 -21.36
C LEU A 404 41.73 33.73 -20.82
N ASP A 405 42.09 34.71 -21.66
CA ASP A 405 42.01 36.12 -21.30
C ASP A 405 40.52 36.49 -21.23
N ILE A 406 39.93 36.25 -20.05
CA ILE A 406 38.52 36.52 -19.76
C ILE A 406 38.49 37.83 -19.01
N ASP A 407 37.75 38.81 -19.52
CA ASP A 407 37.58 40.10 -18.88
C ASP A 407 36.89 39.97 -17.50
N ASP A 408 37.26 40.84 -16.57
CA ASP A 408 36.72 40.82 -15.20
C ASP A 408 35.20 41.03 -15.16
N ARG A 409 34.64 41.77 -16.12
CA ARG A 409 33.19 41.97 -16.23
C ARG A 409 32.48 40.66 -16.55
N THR A 410 32.96 39.89 -17.53
CA THR A 410 32.44 38.55 -17.83
C THR A 410 32.60 37.60 -16.66
N ARG A 411 33.76 37.59 -15.96
CA ARG A 411 33.94 36.72 -14.78
C ARG A 411 32.89 36.99 -13.70
N ARG A 412 32.62 38.26 -13.39
CA ARG A 412 31.59 38.65 -12.39
C ARG A 412 30.17 38.37 -12.85
N ILE A 413 29.89 38.46 -14.15
CA ILE A 413 28.57 38.10 -14.70
C ILE A 413 28.36 36.59 -14.55
N VAL A 414 29.33 35.79 -14.98
CA VAL A 414 29.29 34.32 -14.84
C VAL A 414 29.15 33.93 -13.36
N GLY A 415 29.94 34.52 -12.46
CA GLY A 415 29.85 34.26 -11.02
C GLY A 415 28.45 34.53 -10.44
N ARG A 416 27.79 35.62 -10.85
CA ARG A 416 26.42 35.96 -10.43
C ARG A 416 25.36 35.04 -11.04
N VAL A 417 25.49 34.71 -12.32
CA VAL A 417 24.57 33.77 -13.00
C VAL A 417 24.61 32.42 -12.29
N PHE A 418 25.80 31.86 -12.07
CA PHE A 418 25.93 30.57 -11.39
C PHE A 418 25.49 30.61 -9.92
N LEU A 419 25.62 31.75 -9.23
CA LEU A 419 25.04 31.92 -7.90
C LEU A 419 23.50 31.85 -7.94
N ALA A 420 22.87 32.56 -8.87
CA ALA A 420 21.41 32.49 -9.06
C ALA A 420 20.97 31.07 -9.43
N THR A 421 21.69 30.41 -10.35
CA THR A 421 21.45 29.01 -10.71
C THR A 421 21.61 28.07 -9.53
N HIS A 422 22.61 28.29 -8.65
CA HIS A 422 22.80 27.48 -7.45
C HIS A 422 21.61 27.59 -6.48
N LEU A 423 21.08 28.80 -6.27
CA LEU A 423 19.90 28.99 -5.42
C LEU A 423 18.67 28.29 -6.00
N ILE A 424 18.46 28.39 -7.32
CA ILE A 424 17.37 27.67 -8.00
C ILE A 424 17.54 26.16 -7.85
N PHE A 425 18.75 25.63 -8.10
CA PHE A 425 19.03 24.21 -7.91
C PHE A 425 18.92 23.77 -6.46
N ALA A 426 19.21 24.61 -5.47
CA ALA A 426 19.02 24.24 -4.06
C ALA A 426 17.53 23.99 -3.76
N ILE A 427 16.64 24.90 -4.20
CA ILE A 427 15.18 24.74 -4.03
C ILE A 427 14.69 23.49 -4.77
N LEU A 428 15.10 23.33 -6.03
CA LEU A 428 14.73 22.17 -6.83
C LEU A 428 15.25 20.86 -6.23
N THR A 429 16.41 20.85 -5.57
CA THR A 429 16.93 19.65 -4.87
C THR A 429 15.98 19.20 -3.77
N ILE A 430 15.44 20.13 -2.98
CA ILE A 430 14.51 19.80 -1.90
C ILE A 430 13.23 19.19 -2.48
N LEU A 431 12.63 19.83 -3.49
CA LEU A 431 11.42 19.32 -4.15
C LEU A 431 11.63 17.96 -4.83
N LEU A 432 12.82 17.76 -5.40
CA LEU A 432 13.19 16.51 -6.06
C LEU A 432 13.33 15.36 -5.06
N PHE A 433 13.92 15.63 -3.88
CA PHE A 433 14.00 14.65 -2.80
C PHE A 433 12.65 14.39 -2.15
N ASP A 434 11.80 15.40 -1.95
CA ASP A 434 10.42 15.24 -1.47
C ASP A 434 9.62 14.31 -2.39
N ASN A 435 9.69 14.53 -3.72
CA ASN A 435 9.08 13.62 -4.69
C ASN A 435 9.64 12.20 -4.61
N ALA A 436 10.95 12.03 -4.43
CA ALA A 436 11.56 10.71 -4.29
C ALA A 436 11.14 10.01 -2.99
N PHE A 437 10.99 10.76 -1.89
CA PHE A 437 10.49 10.24 -0.62
C PHE A 437 9.01 9.86 -0.70
N ASP A 438 8.19 10.63 -1.40
CA ASP A 438 6.79 10.28 -1.66
C ASP A 438 6.70 9.02 -2.54
N GLU A 439 7.55 8.94 -3.57
CA GLU A 439 7.59 7.79 -4.46
C GLU A 439 8.04 6.52 -3.72
N ILE A 440 9.10 6.57 -2.90
CA ILE A 440 9.68 5.40 -2.22
C ILE A 440 8.94 5.06 -0.92
N PHE A 441 8.56 6.06 -0.11
CA PHE A 441 8.01 5.87 1.23
C PHE A 441 6.58 6.38 1.40
N GLY A 442 6.07 7.24 0.49
CA GLY A 442 4.73 7.86 0.61
C GLY A 442 4.66 9.04 1.52
N LEU A 443 5.82 9.62 1.83
CA LEU A 443 5.93 10.74 2.72
C LEU A 443 6.39 11.93 1.90
N SER A 444 5.57 12.99 1.92
CA SER A 444 5.95 14.30 1.38
C SER A 444 5.73 15.35 2.46
N PHE A 445 6.76 16.15 2.76
CA PHE A 445 6.61 17.25 3.70
C PHE A 445 5.59 18.28 3.20
N ILE A 446 5.42 18.43 1.89
CA ILE A 446 4.48 19.37 1.26
C ILE A 446 3.05 18.98 1.62
N ASN A 447 2.72 17.69 1.50
CA ASN A 447 1.38 17.16 1.83
C ASN A 447 1.03 17.42 3.31
N TYR A 448 2.03 17.37 4.20
CA TYR A 448 1.85 17.59 5.63
C TYR A 448 1.93 19.05 6.09
N LEU A 449 2.39 19.97 5.24
CA LEU A 449 2.65 21.36 5.65
C LEU A 449 1.39 22.08 6.16
N GLY A 450 0.24 21.79 5.54
CA GLY A 450 -1.06 22.38 5.89
C GLY A 450 -1.84 21.64 6.98
N THR A 451 -1.58 20.35 7.17
CA THR A 451 -2.35 19.47 8.07
C THR A 451 -1.65 19.24 9.41
N ASN A 452 -0.34 19.00 9.38
CA ASN A 452 0.48 18.79 10.57
C ASN A 452 1.92 19.31 10.36
N PRO A 453 2.19 20.58 10.71
CA PRO A 453 3.49 21.20 10.45
C PRO A 453 4.65 20.55 11.22
N PHE A 454 4.37 19.89 12.34
CA PHE A 454 5.40 19.14 13.08
C PHE A 454 5.85 17.90 12.30
N ILE A 455 4.91 17.12 11.76
CA ILE A 455 5.23 15.96 10.91
C ILE A 455 5.96 16.42 9.64
N SER A 456 5.48 17.49 9.00
CA SER A 456 6.17 18.11 7.86
C SER A 456 7.63 18.49 8.21
N LEU A 457 7.86 19.11 9.36
CA LEU A 457 9.20 19.47 9.84
C LEU A 457 10.10 18.23 10.05
N VAL A 458 9.55 17.14 10.57
CA VAL A 458 10.30 15.88 10.75
C VAL A 458 10.69 15.28 9.40
N ILE A 459 9.77 15.26 8.43
CA ILE A 459 10.01 14.73 7.08
C ILE A 459 11.11 15.54 6.37
N ILE A 460 10.98 16.88 6.31
CA ILE A 460 11.99 17.73 5.66
C ILE A 460 13.35 17.65 6.37
N CYS A 461 13.38 17.54 7.71
CA CYS A 461 14.63 17.33 8.43
C CYS A 461 15.30 16.01 8.02
N SER A 462 14.53 14.93 7.89
CA SER A 462 15.03 13.64 7.40
C SER A 462 15.61 13.76 6.00
N GLU A 463 14.87 14.38 5.07
CA GLU A 463 15.33 14.63 3.70
C GLU A 463 16.63 15.44 3.66
N LEU A 464 16.76 16.49 4.48
CA LEU A 464 17.98 17.30 4.55
C LEU A 464 19.20 16.49 4.99
N VAL A 465 19.03 15.48 5.86
CA VAL A 465 20.13 14.58 6.22
C VAL A 465 20.53 13.72 5.02
N PHE A 466 19.56 13.16 4.29
CA PHE A 466 19.84 12.37 3.08
C PHE A 466 20.52 13.22 2.00
N ILE A 467 20.02 14.43 1.74
CA ILE A 467 20.63 15.40 0.82
C ILE A 467 22.06 15.70 1.25
N SER A 468 22.31 15.90 2.55
CA SER A 468 23.64 16.21 3.07
C SER A 468 24.62 15.05 2.85
N ILE A 469 24.19 13.81 3.08
CA ILE A 469 25.00 12.62 2.84
C ILE A 469 25.26 12.45 1.34
N CYS A 470 24.25 12.58 0.49
CA CYS A 470 24.41 12.53 -0.96
C CYS A 470 25.34 13.65 -1.48
N PHE A 471 25.25 14.84 -0.88
CA PHE A 471 26.16 15.94 -1.18
C PHE A 471 27.59 15.62 -0.76
N LEU A 472 27.82 14.96 0.39
CA LEU A 472 29.14 14.48 0.77
C LEU A 472 29.66 13.42 -0.23
N MET A 473 28.82 12.47 -0.61
CA MET A 473 29.18 11.34 -1.47
C MET A 473 29.48 11.74 -2.92
N PHE A 474 28.71 12.68 -3.48
CA PHE A 474 28.76 13.03 -4.90
C PHE A 474 28.99 14.52 -5.16
N GLY A 475 28.33 15.39 -4.41
CA GLY A 475 28.41 16.84 -4.60
C GLY A 475 29.80 17.41 -4.28
N LEU A 476 30.36 17.08 -3.13
CA LEU A 476 31.65 17.56 -2.64
C LEU A 476 32.83 17.14 -3.53
N PRO A 477 32.99 15.85 -3.92
CA PRO A 477 34.07 15.48 -4.84
C PRO A 477 33.88 16.13 -6.22
N THR A 478 32.65 16.23 -6.73
CA THR A 478 32.37 16.96 -7.98
C THR A 478 32.76 18.43 -7.87
N ARG A 479 32.43 19.08 -6.74
CA ARG A 479 32.80 20.48 -6.47
C ARG A 479 34.31 20.67 -6.47
N ILE A 480 35.06 19.75 -5.86
CA ILE A 480 36.53 19.78 -5.82
C ILE A 480 37.07 19.68 -7.26
N LEU A 481 36.61 18.67 -8.00
CA LEU A 481 36.99 18.42 -9.40
C LEU A 481 36.76 19.66 -10.28
N VAL A 482 35.53 20.19 -10.28
CA VAL A 482 35.15 21.35 -11.10
C VAL A 482 35.96 22.58 -10.68
N ASN A 483 36.09 22.85 -9.39
CA ASN A 483 36.84 24.03 -8.93
C ASN A 483 38.31 23.97 -9.32
N SER A 484 38.94 22.79 -9.25
CA SER A 484 40.33 22.62 -9.69
C SER A 484 40.51 22.92 -11.17
N ILE A 485 39.60 22.42 -12.03
CA ILE A 485 39.63 22.68 -13.48
C ILE A 485 39.33 24.16 -13.78
N VAL A 486 38.25 24.70 -13.23
CA VAL A 486 37.80 26.08 -13.49
C VAL A 486 38.82 27.11 -12.98
N SER A 487 39.46 26.84 -11.84
CA SER A 487 40.57 27.64 -11.33
C SER A 487 41.77 27.62 -12.27
N PHE A 488 42.12 26.46 -12.81
CA PHE A 488 43.20 26.32 -13.79
C PHE A 488 42.94 27.08 -15.10
N VAL A 489 41.68 27.13 -15.55
CA VAL A 489 41.23 27.86 -16.77
C VAL A 489 41.21 29.39 -16.58
N GLY A 490 41.34 29.90 -15.35
CA GLY A 490 41.51 31.33 -15.08
C GLY A 490 40.29 32.07 -14.51
N PHE A 491 39.22 31.37 -14.13
CA PHE A 491 38.04 31.99 -13.49
C PHE A 491 38.24 32.35 -12.00
N GLY A 492 39.34 31.90 -11.38
CA GLY A 492 39.73 32.29 -10.02
C GLY A 492 38.64 32.09 -8.98
N LYS A 493 38.38 33.10 -8.13
CA LYS A 493 37.40 33.02 -7.03
C LYS A 493 35.95 32.89 -7.52
N GLU A 494 35.60 33.47 -8.66
CA GLU A 494 34.24 33.42 -9.23
C GLU A 494 33.87 32.02 -9.74
N GLY A 495 34.88 31.22 -10.11
CA GLY A 495 34.73 29.81 -10.48
C GLY A 495 34.15 28.93 -9.36
N ARG A 496 34.20 29.37 -8.10
CA ARG A 496 33.63 28.63 -6.97
C ARG A 496 32.12 28.44 -7.09
N ASN A 497 31.41 29.39 -7.69
CA ASN A 497 29.96 29.28 -7.87
C ASN A 497 29.62 28.24 -8.93
N VAL A 498 30.45 28.12 -10.00
CA VAL A 498 30.31 27.05 -11.01
C VAL A 498 30.41 25.68 -10.36
N GLY A 499 31.41 25.47 -9.49
CA GLY A 499 31.55 24.22 -8.75
C GLY A 499 30.40 23.92 -7.79
N LYS A 500 29.79 24.93 -7.16
CA LYS A 500 28.62 24.74 -6.30
C LYS A 500 27.38 24.30 -7.09
N SER A 501 27.13 24.92 -8.25
CA SER A 501 25.96 24.58 -9.06
C SER A 501 26.09 23.19 -9.69
N LEU A 502 27.26 22.86 -10.26
CA LEU A 502 27.50 21.56 -10.85
C LEU A 502 27.53 20.42 -9.82
N ALA A 503 27.92 20.71 -8.57
CA ALA A 503 27.81 19.75 -7.48
C ALA A 503 26.36 19.34 -7.20
N LEU A 504 25.41 20.28 -7.21
CA LEU A 504 23.98 19.96 -7.03
C LEU A 504 23.44 19.14 -8.19
N VAL A 505 23.83 19.45 -9.42
CA VAL A 505 23.46 18.64 -10.60
C VAL A 505 23.97 17.21 -10.46
N ALA A 506 25.21 17.02 -10.00
CA ALA A 506 25.76 15.69 -9.76
C ALA A 506 25.03 14.95 -8.64
N VAL A 507 24.58 15.65 -7.59
CA VAL A 507 23.72 15.05 -6.56
C VAL A 507 22.45 14.50 -7.20
N TRP A 508 21.73 15.29 -8.00
CA TRP A 508 20.46 14.85 -8.61
C TRP A 508 20.61 13.59 -9.45
N LEU A 509 21.66 13.52 -10.27
CA LEU A 509 21.84 12.41 -11.20
C LEU A 509 22.29 11.13 -10.52
N LEU A 510 22.97 11.24 -9.38
CA LEU A 510 23.62 10.11 -8.75
C LEU A 510 22.96 9.67 -7.45
N SER A 511 22.13 10.48 -6.78
CA SER A 511 21.68 10.19 -5.43
C SER A 511 20.53 9.19 -5.31
N PHE A 512 19.62 9.14 -6.27
CA PHE A 512 18.37 8.39 -6.10
C PHE A 512 18.52 6.89 -5.86
N PRO A 513 19.40 6.16 -6.57
CA PRO A 513 19.64 4.75 -6.28
C PRO A 513 20.15 4.51 -4.85
N TYR A 514 20.71 5.55 -4.20
CA TYR A 514 21.25 5.47 -2.85
C TYR A 514 20.26 5.82 -1.76
N ILE A 515 19.05 6.29 -2.08
CA ILE A 515 18.07 6.61 -1.03
C ILE A 515 17.74 5.35 -0.23
N THR A 516 17.45 4.21 -0.88
CA THR A 516 17.22 2.93 -0.19
C THR A 516 18.45 2.47 0.59
N PHE A 517 19.65 2.71 0.05
CA PHE A 517 20.92 2.44 0.74
C PHE A 517 21.12 3.25 2.01
N LEU A 518 20.85 4.55 1.96
CA LEU A 518 20.91 5.40 3.13
C LEU A 518 19.84 5.00 4.14
N SER A 519 18.62 4.70 3.70
CA SER A 519 17.54 4.23 4.56
C SER A 519 17.89 2.96 5.32
N ASN A 520 18.65 2.03 4.74
CA ASN A 520 19.18 0.88 5.46
C ASN A 520 20.08 1.26 6.64
N ALA A 521 21.00 2.20 6.43
CA ALA A 521 21.86 2.69 7.50
C ALA A 521 21.04 3.35 8.61
N PHE A 522 20.02 4.13 8.25
CA PHE A 522 19.09 4.72 9.21
C PHE A 522 18.27 3.67 9.96
N LEU A 523 17.74 2.66 9.28
CA LEU A 523 16.99 1.57 9.89
C LEU A 523 17.85 0.81 10.91
N GLY A 524 19.11 0.51 10.55
CA GLY A 524 20.08 -0.11 11.45
C GLY A 524 20.35 0.74 12.69
N LEU A 525 20.64 2.02 12.52
CA LEU A 525 20.87 2.95 13.64
C LEU A 525 19.62 3.09 14.53
N ALA A 526 18.44 3.23 13.94
CA ALA A 526 17.18 3.33 14.67
C ALA A 526 16.91 2.06 15.48
N LYS A 527 17.14 0.89 14.88
CA LYS A 527 17.04 -0.41 15.54
C LYS A 527 17.98 -0.49 16.74
N ASP A 528 19.25 -0.12 16.59
CA ASP A 528 20.25 -0.16 17.66
C ASP A 528 19.91 0.81 18.81
N ILE A 529 19.42 2.00 18.47
CA ILE A 529 18.94 2.99 19.46
C ILE A 529 17.73 2.45 20.22
N ILE A 530 16.73 1.93 19.52
CA ILE A 530 15.51 1.38 20.14
C ILE A 530 15.86 0.18 21.01
N MET A 531 16.71 -0.74 20.55
CA MET A 531 17.15 -1.90 21.33
C MET A 531 18.00 -1.51 22.54
N GLY A 532 18.77 -0.42 22.47
CA GLY A 532 19.50 0.13 23.61
C GLY A 532 18.63 0.91 24.60
N MET A 533 17.42 1.31 24.20
CA MET A 533 16.43 2.02 25.03
C MET A 533 15.39 1.09 25.66
N LEU A 534 15.23 -0.13 25.13
CA LEU A 534 14.39 -1.16 25.73
C LEU A 534 15.16 -1.86 26.88
N PRO A 535 14.56 -2.00 28.07
CA PRO A 535 15.22 -2.56 29.26
C PRO A 535 15.62 -4.03 29.13
#